data_AF-A0A967T0V3-F1
#
_entry.id   AF-A0A967T0V3-F1
#
_cell.length_a   1.000
_cell.length_b   1.000
_cell.length_c   1.000
_cell.angle_alpha   90.00
_cell.angle_beta   90.00
_cell.angle_gamma   90.00
#
_symmetry.space_group_name_H-M   'P 1'
#
loop_
_entity.id
_entity.type
_entity.pdbx_description
1 polymer ?
#
loop_
_entity_poly.entity_id
_entity_poly.type
_entity_poly.pdbx_seq_one_letter_code
_entity_poly.pdbx_strand_id
1 'polypeptide(L)'
;TSLNIRALAFNDSGHIFAGTWIEGVFRSKNNGDDWLQVNNGLPLPALVRALAINENEEIFAGLSEGVYRSTDNGDNWTSVSNGLPQFNNTFSRH
;
A
#
# COMPACT_ATOMS: atom_id res chain seq x y z
N THR A 1 -16.53 6.62 -9.78
CA THR A 1 -15.78 6.77 -8.52
C THR A 1 -14.70 7.81 -8.74
N SER A 2 -14.56 8.78 -7.84
CA SER A 2 -13.42 9.71 -7.88
C SER A 2 -12.30 9.09 -7.07
N LEU A 3 -11.40 8.37 -7.72
CA LEU A 3 -10.25 7.78 -7.05
C LEU A 3 -9.16 8.84 -6.97
N ASN A 4 -8.98 9.40 -5.78
CA ASN A 4 -7.84 10.28 -5.50
C ASN A 4 -6.57 9.41 -5.45
N ILE A 5 -5.84 9.38 -6.56
CA ILE A 5 -4.58 8.63 -6.69
C ILE A 5 -3.46 9.44 -6.03
N ARG A 6 -2.71 8.80 -5.14
CA ARG A 6 -1.62 9.42 -4.36
C ARG A 6 -0.25 8.87 -4.68
N ALA A 7 -0.19 7.61 -5.12
CA ALA A 7 1.05 6.93 -5.43
C ALA A 7 0.85 5.98 -6.60
N LEU A 8 1.89 5.84 -7.42
CA LEU A 8 1.99 4.84 -8.48
C LEU A 8 3.34 4.11 -8.35
N ALA A 9 3.34 2.81 -8.63
CA ALA A 9 4.54 1.99 -8.79
C ALA A 9 4.30 0.94 -9.88
N PHE A 10 5.36 0.41 -10.48
CA PHE A 10 5.26 -0.69 -11.44
C PHE A 10 6.39 -1.70 -11.21
N ASN A 11 6.13 -2.96 -11.50
CA ASN A 11 7.12 -4.05 -11.40
C ASN A 11 7.67 -4.45 -12.78
N ASP A 12 8.69 -5.31 -12.80
CA ASP A 12 9.30 -5.80 -14.05
C ASP A 12 8.35 -6.69 -14.88
N SER A 13 7.27 -7.19 -14.25
CA SER A 13 6.19 -7.92 -14.95
C SER A 13 5.18 -7.00 -15.65
N GLY A 14 5.36 -5.68 -15.57
CA GLY A 14 4.47 -4.69 -16.19
C GLY A 14 3.15 -4.47 -15.44
N HIS A 15 3.01 -4.98 -14.21
CA HIS A 15 1.89 -4.63 -13.36
C HIS A 15 2.05 -3.20 -12.85
N ILE A 16 0.96 -2.45 -12.82
CA ILE A 16 0.91 -1.08 -12.27
C ILE A 16 0.10 -1.11 -10.98
N PHE A 17 0.60 -0.47 -9.94
CA PHE A 17 -0.05 -0.36 -8.64
C PHE A 17 -0.42 1.09 -8.37
N ALA A 18 -1.65 1.33 -7.94
CA ALA A 18 -2.16 2.65 -7.61
C ALA A 18 -2.61 2.68 -6.15
N GLY A 19 -1.98 3.55 -5.36
CA GLY A 19 -2.37 3.84 -3.98
C GLY A 19 -3.39 4.97 -3.96
N THR A 20 -4.50 4.76 -3.25
CA THR A 20 -5.60 5.71 -3.16
C THR A 20 -5.73 6.34 -1.78
N TRP A 21 -6.56 7.38 -1.67
CA TRP A 21 -6.81 8.05 -0.39
C TRP A 21 -7.54 7.15 0.63
N ILE A 22 -8.55 6.35 0.27
CA ILE A 22 -9.28 5.55 1.28
C ILE A 22 -9.52 4.10 0.89
N GLU A 23 -9.38 3.77 -0.39
CA GLU A 23 -9.76 2.47 -0.94
C GLU A 23 -8.58 1.51 -1.06
N GLY A 24 -7.42 1.85 -0.46
CA GLY A 24 -6.22 1.02 -0.49
C GLY A 24 -5.51 1.02 -1.84
N VAL A 25 -5.03 -0.15 -2.24
CA VAL A 25 -4.22 -0.39 -3.44
C VAL A 25 -5.05 -1.07 -4.52
N PHE A 26 -4.87 -0.59 -5.75
CA PHE A 26 -5.36 -1.23 -6.96
C PHE A 26 -4.18 -1.71 -7.80
N ARG A 27 -4.36 -2.80 -8.54
CA ARG A 27 -3.39 -3.34 -9.51
C ARG A 27 -4.00 -3.43 -10.88
N SER A 28 -3.29 -2.95 -11.89
CA SER A 28 -3.52 -3.27 -13.29
C SER A 28 -2.49 -4.29 -13.77
N LYS A 29 -2.92 -5.23 -14.61
CA LYS A 29 -2.06 -6.19 -15.32
C LYS A 29 -2.01 -5.94 -16.83
N ASN A 30 -2.70 -4.91 -17.30
CA ASN A 30 -2.93 -4.61 -18.71
C ASN A 30 -2.72 -3.12 -18.97
N ASN A 31 -1.57 -2.59 -18.54
CA ASN A 31 -1.12 -1.22 -18.82
C ASN A 31 -2.14 -0.12 -18.42
N GLY A 32 -2.96 -0.37 -17.40
CA GLY A 32 -3.94 0.58 -16.90
C GLY A 32 -5.33 0.48 -17.51
N ASP A 33 -5.60 -0.48 -18.41
CA ASP A 33 -6.93 -0.68 -19.01
C ASP A 33 -7.95 -1.10 -17.95
N ASP A 34 -7.58 -2.04 -17.07
CA ASP A 34 -8.41 -2.50 -15.96
C ASP A 34 -7.63 -2.50 -14.64
N TRP A 35 -8.36 -2.31 -13.54
CA TRP A 35 -7.83 -2.24 -12.19
C TRP A 35 -8.60 -3.15 -11.25
N LEU A 36 -7.89 -3.94 -10.46
CA LEU A 36 -8.44 -4.79 -9.41
C LEU A 36 -7.94 -4.32 -8.05
N GLN A 37 -8.85 -4.23 -7.08
CA GLN A 37 -8.50 -3.92 -5.70
C GLN A 37 -7.73 -5.11 -5.10
N VAL A 38 -6.59 -4.83 -4.46
CA VAL A 38 -5.66 -5.85 -3.95
C VAL A 38 -5.27 -5.52 -2.51
N ASN A 39 -6.25 -5.64 -1.60
CA ASN A 39 -6.17 -5.12 -0.22
C ASN A 39 -6.14 -6.20 0.87
N ASN A 40 -5.98 -7.49 0.54
CA ASN A 40 -6.06 -8.52 1.56
C ASN A 40 -4.95 -8.33 2.59
N GLY A 41 -5.30 -8.15 3.87
CA GLY A 41 -4.35 -7.86 4.95
C GLY A 41 -4.04 -6.38 5.19
N LEU A 42 -4.57 -5.44 4.37
CA LEU A 42 -4.52 -4.01 4.69
C LEU A 42 -5.65 -3.60 5.65
N PRO A 43 -5.40 -2.65 6.58
CA PRO A 43 -6.43 -2.09 7.43
C PRO A 43 -7.32 -1.16 6.59
N LEU A 44 -8.60 -1.49 6.43
CA LEU A 44 -9.54 -0.64 5.69
C LEU A 44 -10.37 0.25 6.65
N PRO A 45 -10.59 1.54 6.33
CA PRO A 45 -10.12 2.25 5.14
C PRO A 45 -8.59 2.44 5.13
N ALA A 46 -7.97 2.25 3.97
CA ALA A 46 -6.52 2.29 3.81
C ALA A 46 -6.09 3.54 3.05
N LEU A 47 -5.42 4.44 3.75
CA LEU A 47 -4.85 5.65 3.17
C LEU A 47 -3.42 5.39 2.73
N VAL A 48 -3.25 5.11 1.44
CA VAL A 48 -1.94 4.83 0.84
C VAL A 48 -1.26 6.15 0.51
N ARG A 49 -0.12 6.41 1.16
CA ARG A 49 0.69 7.62 0.97
C ARG A 49 1.88 7.39 0.04
N ALA A 50 2.40 6.18 0.04
CA ALA A 50 3.55 5.80 -0.77
C ALA A 50 3.44 4.33 -1.19
N LEU A 51 3.95 4.05 -2.39
CA LEU A 51 4.21 2.72 -2.89
C LEU A 51 5.67 2.66 -3.34
N ALA A 52 6.35 1.57 -3.02
CA ALA A 52 7.70 1.29 -3.49
C ALA A 52 7.81 -0.21 -3.81
N ILE A 53 8.64 -0.56 -4.79
CA ILE A 53 8.93 -1.94 -5.19
C ILE A 53 10.44 -2.10 -5.17
N ASN A 54 10.94 -3.18 -4.56
CA ASN A 54 12.37 -3.47 -4.49
C ASN A 54 12.83 -4.44 -5.60
N GLU A 55 14.12 -4.72 -5.64
CA GLU A 55 14.74 -5.65 -6.62
C GLU A 55 14.23 -7.10 -6.55
N ASN A 56 13.61 -7.48 -5.42
CA ASN A 56 13.01 -8.80 -5.24
C ASN A 56 11.51 -8.82 -5.56
N GLU A 57 10.99 -7.75 -6.17
CA GLU A 57 9.58 -7.57 -6.51
C GLU A 57 8.63 -7.56 -5.30
N GLU A 58 9.16 -7.27 -4.12
CA GLU A 58 8.35 -7.02 -2.93
C GLU A 58 7.79 -5.60 -2.97
N ILE A 59 6.50 -5.48 -2.69
CA ILE A 59 5.78 -4.21 -2.72
C ILE A 59 5.62 -3.70 -1.30
N PHE A 60 5.98 -2.45 -1.06
CA PHE A 60 5.82 -1.77 0.22
C PHE A 60 4.78 -0.67 0.08
N ALA A 61 3.77 -0.69 0.94
CA ALA A 61 2.76 0.35 1.06
C ALA A 61 2.94 1.10 2.38
N GLY A 62 3.19 2.41 2.27
CA GLY A 62 3.18 3.33 3.41
C GLY A 62 1.76 3.83 3.65
N LEU A 63 1.16 3.40 4.76
CA LEU A 63 -0.17 3.79 5.22
C LEU A 63 -0.09 4.74 6.42
N SER A 64 -1.22 5.26 6.88
CA SER A 64 -1.25 6.04 8.15
C SER A 64 -1.08 5.13 9.37
N GLU A 65 -1.40 3.85 9.21
CA GLU A 65 -1.34 2.79 10.22
C GLU A 65 0.04 2.12 10.29
N GLY A 66 0.92 2.37 9.31
CA GLY A 66 2.27 1.80 9.26
C GLY A 66 2.71 1.39 7.85
N VAL A 67 3.73 0.54 7.78
CA VAL A 67 4.26 -0.04 6.55
C VAL A 67 3.76 -1.48 6.39
N TYR A 68 3.25 -1.79 5.21
CA TYR A 68 2.79 -3.11 4.82
C TYR A 68 3.63 -3.61 3.64
N ARG A 69 3.91 -4.91 3.62
CA ARG A 69 4.65 -5.58 2.55
C ARG A 69 3.81 -6.67 1.90
N SER A 70 3.87 -6.77 0.58
CA SER A 70 3.41 -7.92 -0.20
C SER A 70 4.57 -8.57 -0.93
N THR A 71 4.57 -9.90 -0.97
CA THR A 71 5.56 -10.73 -1.70
C THR A 71 4.90 -11.52 -2.84
N ASP A 72 3.65 -11.19 -3.18
CA ASP A 72 2.80 -11.92 -4.11
C ASP A 72 2.01 -10.96 -5.00
N ASN A 73 2.69 -9.92 -5.50
CA ASN A 73 2.12 -8.93 -6.41
C ASN A 73 0.89 -8.19 -5.86
N GLY A 74 0.83 -7.96 -4.54
CA GLY A 74 -0.25 -7.25 -3.87
C GLY A 74 -1.42 -8.14 -3.45
N ASP A 75 -1.41 -9.44 -3.76
CA ASP A 75 -2.54 -10.32 -3.44
C ASP A 75 -2.72 -10.47 -1.91
N ASN A 76 -1.63 -10.47 -1.13
CA ASN A 76 -1.65 -10.45 0.34
C ASN A 76 -0.63 -9.45 0.91
N TRP A 77 -1.02 -8.78 1.98
CA TRP A 77 -0.21 -7.79 2.71
C TRP A 77 0.01 -8.20 4.16
N THR A 78 1.22 -7.96 4.65
CA THR A 78 1.59 -8.17 6.05
C THR A 78 2.21 -6.90 6.61
N SER A 79 1.81 -6.50 7.83
CA SER A 79 2.44 -5.36 8.52
C SER A 79 3.90 -5.68 8.83
N VAL A 80 4.79 -4.76 8.46
CA VAL A 80 6.24 -4.83 8.71
C VAL A 80 6.73 -3.58 9.45
N SER A 81 5.86 -2.99 10.26
CA SER A 81 6.12 -1.72 10.97
C SER A 81 7.00 -1.86 12.22
N ASN A 82 7.51 -3.06 12.50
CA ASN A 82 8.32 -3.31 13.69
C ASN A 82 9.58 -2.44 13.69
N GLY A 83 9.84 -1.76 14.81
CA GLY A 83 10.96 -0.83 14.96
C GLY A 83 10.69 0.61 14.50
N LEU A 84 9.54 0.89 13.89
CA LEU A 84 9.12 2.26 13.61
C LEU A 84 8.44 2.90 14.85
N PRO A 85 8.61 4.21 15.08
CA PRO A 85 7.87 4.92 16.12
C PRO A 85 6.36 4.79 15.86
N GLN A 86 5.64 4.28 16.84
CA GLN A 86 4.18 4.32 16.83
C GLN A 86 3.74 5.64 17.45
N PHE A 87 2.74 6.30 16.85
CA PHE A 87 2.06 7.43 17.49
C PHE A 87 1.27 6.91 18.69
N ASN A 88 1.96 6.72 19.80
CA ASN A 88 1.32 6.48 21.09
C ASN A 88 0.88 7.83 21.64
N ASN A 89 -0.42 8.11 21.60
CA ASN A 89 -1.02 9.30 22.23
C ASN A 89 -0.96 9.27 23.77
N THR A 90 0.04 8.62 24.36
CA THR A 90 0.40 8.80 25.77
C THR A 90 1.25 10.05 25.91
N PHE A 91 0.66 11.22 25.67
CA PHE A 91 1.06 12.40 26.42
C PHE A 91 0.60 12.16 27.87
N SER A 92 1.47 11.66 28.74
CA SER A 92 1.24 11.86 30.17
C SER A 92 1.32 13.37 30.39
N ARG A 93 0.18 14.00 30.63
CA ARG A 93 0.17 15.37 31.14
C ARG A 93 0.92 15.33 32.49
N HIS A 94 2.09 15.95 32.54
CA HIS A 94 2.65 16.49 33.77
C HIS A 94 2.16 17.92 33.93
#